data_AF-A0AB37TR01-F1
#
_entry.id   AF-A0AB37TR01-F1
#
_cell.length_a   1.000
_cell.length_b   1.000
_cell.length_c   1.000
_cell.angle_alpha   90.00
_cell.angle_beta   90.00
_cell.angle_gamma   90.00
#
_symmetry.space_group_name_H-M   'P 1'
#
loop_
_entity.id
_entity.type
_entity.pdbx_description
1 polymer ?
#
loop_
_entity_poly.entity_id
_entity_poly.type
_entity_poly.pdbx_seq_one_letter_code
_entity_poly.pdbx_strand_id
1 'polypeptide(L)'
;MAHSRNKYADFEGLRERAVALRREGLSRRQIRDRLHVDNNDILNRLLEGEPPPEWTKRPNAKDDVRERARELRLQGWTYDRIQVELGCSKSSISLWVRDLPRPERRKRTREEASAIAKRGWEATLRLREEERQRTKQVATREVAQMTDRELFLVGVGLYWAEGAKDKSYSRRERLQFINSDPDVITLYMRWLDVLGVVPERVRFRVSIHESANVAEAEGFWASLVGVDTAAFQTPTLKKHNPKTNRKNTSDTYRGCLVISVLKSADLYRRMEGAWYGIVGAASAADLANRA
;
A
#
# COMPACT_ATOMS: atom_id res chain seq x y z
N MET A 1 -16.80 -32.26 76.35
CA MET A 1 -17.93 -32.68 75.49
C MET A 1 -18.24 -31.54 74.54
N ALA A 2 -18.04 -31.76 73.24
CA ALA A 2 -18.28 -30.76 72.22
C ALA A 2 -19.79 -30.54 72.07
N HIS A 3 -20.31 -29.45 72.63
CA HIS A 3 -21.65 -29.00 72.31
C HIS A 3 -21.66 -28.60 70.82
N SER A 4 -22.25 -29.46 70.01
CA SER A 4 -22.77 -29.13 68.67
C SER A 4 -23.72 -27.94 68.82
N ARG A 5 -23.15 -26.73 68.76
CA ARG A 5 -23.90 -25.48 68.73
C ARG A 5 -24.67 -25.52 67.43
N ASN A 6 -25.97 -25.79 67.54
CA ASN A 6 -26.83 -26.18 66.44
C ASN A 6 -26.83 -25.09 65.37
N LYS A 7 -26.02 -25.25 64.31
CA LYS A 7 -25.93 -24.29 63.19
C LYS A 7 -27.30 -24.02 62.56
N TYR A 8 -28.21 -24.99 62.64
CA TYR A 8 -29.59 -24.85 62.19
C TYR A 8 -30.42 -23.94 63.10
N ALA A 9 -30.21 -23.97 64.42
CA ALA A 9 -30.90 -23.07 65.34
C ALA A 9 -30.44 -21.61 65.17
N ASP A 10 -29.15 -21.41 64.86
CA ASP A 10 -28.60 -20.08 64.56
C ASP A 10 -29.13 -19.56 63.21
N PHE A 11 -29.27 -20.43 62.20
CA PHE A 11 -29.86 -20.08 60.91
C PHE A 11 -31.35 -19.72 61.00
N GLU A 12 -32.17 -20.55 61.67
CA GLU A 12 -33.60 -20.26 61.84
C GLU A 12 -33.83 -18.98 62.64
N GLY A 13 -33.06 -18.76 63.73
CA GLY A 13 -33.13 -17.52 64.50
C GLY A 13 -32.61 -16.29 63.74
N LEU A 14 -31.67 -16.46 62.82
CA LEU A 14 -31.27 -15.41 61.87
C LEU A 14 -32.35 -15.15 60.82
N ARG A 15 -33.04 -16.21 60.36
CA ARG A 15 -34.10 -16.13 59.35
C ARG A 15 -35.30 -15.38 59.89
N GLU A 16 -35.76 -15.71 61.09
CA GLU A 16 -36.87 -15.00 61.75
C GLU A 16 -36.58 -13.50 61.88
N ARG A 17 -35.36 -13.13 62.30
CA ARG A 17 -34.93 -11.73 62.37
C ARG A 17 -34.85 -11.05 61.01
N ALA A 18 -34.33 -11.74 59.99
CA ALA A 18 -34.25 -11.21 58.63
C ALA A 18 -35.64 -10.98 58.01
N VAL A 19 -36.56 -11.91 58.22
CA VAL A 19 -37.96 -11.82 57.79
C VAL A 19 -38.69 -10.71 58.53
N ALA A 20 -38.50 -10.56 59.85
CA ALA A 20 -39.08 -9.47 60.62
C ALA A 20 -38.63 -8.09 60.09
N LEU A 21 -37.32 -7.89 59.91
CA LEU A 21 -36.78 -6.66 59.33
C LEU A 21 -37.28 -6.43 57.89
N ARG A 22 -37.51 -7.51 57.12
CA ARG A 22 -38.09 -7.43 55.78
C ARG A 22 -39.53 -6.95 55.79
N ARG A 23 -40.34 -7.44 56.71
CA ARG A 23 -41.74 -7.03 56.92
C ARG A 23 -41.86 -5.62 57.50
N GLU A 24 -40.86 -5.17 58.26
CA GLU A 24 -40.70 -3.77 58.68
C GLU A 24 -40.34 -2.82 57.51
N GLY A 25 -40.14 -3.35 56.30
CA GLY A 25 -39.92 -2.55 55.10
C GLY A 25 -38.46 -2.23 54.80
N LEU A 26 -37.51 -2.87 55.47
CA LEU A 26 -36.09 -2.66 55.20
C LEU A 26 -35.66 -3.27 53.86
N SER A 27 -34.81 -2.54 53.15
CA SER A 27 -34.14 -3.04 51.96
C SER A 27 -33.18 -4.17 52.31
N ARG A 28 -32.87 -5.00 51.33
CA ARG A 28 -31.91 -6.11 51.50
C ARG A 28 -30.56 -5.61 52.02
N ARG A 29 -30.12 -4.44 51.56
CA ARG A 29 -28.88 -3.80 52.00
C ARG A 29 -28.94 -3.41 53.49
N GLN A 30 -30.04 -2.81 53.93
CA GLN A 30 -30.22 -2.46 55.35
C GLN A 30 -30.28 -3.70 56.23
N ILE A 31 -30.92 -4.78 55.78
CA ILE A 31 -30.98 -6.06 56.52
C ILE A 31 -29.58 -6.67 56.64
N ARG A 32 -28.81 -6.68 55.55
CA ARG A 32 -27.40 -7.10 55.54
C ARG A 32 -26.60 -6.34 56.59
N ASP A 33 -26.70 -5.01 56.56
CA ASP A 33 -25.92 -4.12 57.43
C ASP A 33 -26.37 -4.23 58.90
N ARG A 34 -27.66 -4.50 59.16
CA ARG A 34 -28.26 -4.66 60.51
C ARG A 34 -27.94 -6.02 61.15
N LEU A 35 -27.90 -7.08 60.35
CA LEU A 35 -27.63 -8.45 60.81
C LEU A 35 -26.17 -8.86 60.66
N HIS A 36 -25.32 -8.00 60.09
CA HIS A 36 -23.91 -8.27 59.83
C HIS A 36 -23.68 -9.56 59.00
N VAL A 37 -24.56 -9.83 58.03
CA VAL A 37 -24.46 -11.01 57.14
C VAL A 37 -23.95 -10.59 55.77
N ASP A 38 -22.62 -10.50 55.62
CA ASP A 38 -21.99 -10.04 54.37
C ASP A 38 -22.05 -11.08 53.22
N ASN A 39 -22.41 -12.33 53.52
CA ASN A 39 -22.56 -13.38 52.52
C ASN A 39 -23.92 -13.27 51.81
N ASN A 40 -23.87 -12.91 50.52
CA ASN A 40 -25.07 -12.72 49.69
C ASN A 40 -25.92 -13.98 49.50
N ASP A 41 -25.33 -15.17 49.50
CA ASP A 41 -26.04 -16.44 49.33
C ASP A 41 -26.75 -16.89 50.61
N ILE A 42 -26.16 -16.58 51.76
CA ILE A 42 -26.83 -16.78 53.06
C ILE A 42 -28.00 -15.80 53.17
N LEU A 43 -27.78 -14.52 52.86
CA LEU A 43 -28.83 -13.51 52.89
C LEU A 43 -29.98 -13.80 51.89
N ASN A 44 -29.68 -14.39 50.73
CA ASN A 44 -30.70 -14.88 49.80
C ASN A 44 -31.62 -15.91 50.46
N ARG A 45 -31.05 -16.94 51.09
CA ARG A 45 -31.79 -18.01 51.74
C ARG A 45 -32.57 -17.53 52.97
N LEU A 46 -32.02 -16.59 53.74
CA LEU A 46 -32.71 -15.98 54.89
C LEU A 46 -33.94 -15.16 54.47
N LEU A 47 -33.94 -14.59 53.27
CA LEU A 47 -35.03 -13.75 52.75
C LEU A 47 -35.92 -14.48 51.73
N GLU A 48 -35.72 -15.78 51.55
CA GLU A 48 -36.46 -16.59 50.59
C GLU A 48 -37.95 -16.69 51.00
N GLY A 49 -38.82 -16.38 50.04
CA GLY A 49 -40.28 -16.34 50.23
C GLY A 49 -40.86 -14.98 50.65
N GLU A 50 -40.02 -14.01 51.07
CA GLU A 50 -40.49 -12.68 51.48
C GLU A 50 -40.22 -11.63 50.39
N PRO A 51 -41.27 -11.00 49.81
CA PRO A 51 -41.09 -10.04 48.74
C PRO A 51 -40.30 -8.80 49.22
N PRO A 52 -39.48 -8.19 48.33
CA PRO A 52 -38.86 -6.93 48.66
C PRO A 52 -39.91 -5.82 48.84
N PRO A 53 -39.66 -4.83 49.72
CA PRO A 53 -40.57 -3.70 49.92
C PRO A 53 -40.87 -2.97 48.62
N GLU A 54 -42.11 -2.54 48.40
CA GLU A 54 -42.55 -1.91 47.15
C GLU A 54 -41.67 -0.72 46.74
N TRP A 55 -41.25 0.13 47.70
CA TRP A 55 -40.38 1.29 47.42
C TRP A 55 -38.98 0.93 46.92
N THR A 56 -38.51 -0.31 47.17
CA THR A 56 -37.22 -0.81 46.66
C THR A 56 -37.33 -1.40 45.26
N LYS A 57 -38.55 -1.75 44.81
CA LYS A 57 -38.77 -2.15 43.44
C LYS A 57 -38.61 -0.92 42.57
N ARG A 58 -37.70 -0.97 41.61
CA ARG A 58 -37.60 0.02 40.54
C ARG A 58 -38.04 -0.64 39.23
N PRO A 59 -39.34 -0.96 39.08
CA PRO A 59 -39.81 -1.67 37.91
C PRO A 59 -39.50 -0.89 36.61
N ASN A 60 -39.50 0.44 36.70
CA ASN A 60 -39.40 1.31 35.54
C ASN A 60 -38.06 2.05 35.41
N ALA A 61 -37.00 1.57 36.07
CA ALA A 61 -35.70 2.22 35.97
C ALA A 61 -35.19 2.16 34.52
N LYS A 62 -35.32 3.30 33.82
CA LYS A 62 -34.99 3.52 32.40
C LYS A 62 -36.06 3.12 31.39
N ASP A 63 -37.32 2.96 31.80
CA ASP A 63 -38.41 2.68 30.85
C ASP A 63 -38.58 3.81 29.84
N ASP A 64 -38.57 5.07 30.28
CA ASP A 64 -38.65 6.22 29.37
C ASP A 64 -37.51 6.24 28.34
N VAL A 65 -36.30 5.88 28.77
CA VAL A 65 -35.11 5.82 27.90
C VAL A 65 -35.18 4.62 26.95
N ARG A 66 -35.75 3.50 27.40
CA ARG A 66 -35.99 2.31 26.60
C ARG A 66 -37.05 2.57 25.54
N GLU A 67 -38.16 3.21 25.91
CA GLU A 67 -39.22 3.60 24.97
C GLU A 67 -38.66 4.55 23.91
N ARG A 68 -37.91 5.57 24.32
CA ARG A 68 -37.25 6.48 23.39
C ARG A 68 -36.25 5.78 22.46
N ALA A 69 -35.48 4.82 22.97
CA ALA A 69 -34.57 4.02 22.14
C ALA A 69 -35.34 3.20 21.08
N ARG A 70 -36.51 2.66 21.43
CA ARG A 70 -37.37 1.90 20.51
C ARG A 70 -37.99 2.80 19.44
N GLU A 71 -38.46 3.99 19.80
CA GLU A 71 -38.94 4.99 18.85
C GLU A 71 -37.87 5.36 17.82
N LEU A 72 -36.67 5.74 18.28
CA LEU A 72 -35.55 6.09 17.40
C LEU A 72 -35.18 4.91 16.49
N ARG A 73 -35.25 3.68 17.01
CA ARG A 73 -34.99 2.49 16.20
C ARG A 73 -36.00 2.30 15.08
N LEU A 74 -37.29 2.49 15.36
CA LEU A 74 -38.36 2.42 14.36
C LEU A 74 -38.23 3.53 13.31
N GLN A 75 -37.69 4.69 13.69
CA GLN A 75 -37.33 5.77 12.76
C GLN A 75 -36.07 5.50 11.93
N GLY A 76 -35.46 4.32 12.05
CA GLY A 76 -34.29 3.92 11.25
C GLY A 76 -32.93 4.31 11.85
N TRP A 77 -32.84 4.57 13.15
CA TRP A 77 -31.55 4.91 13.77
C TRP A 77 -30.69 3.66 14.08
N THR A 78 -29.38 3.77 13.84
CA THR A 78 -28.40 2.74 14.21
C THR A 78 -28.10 2.78 15.71
N TYR A 79 -27.56 1.68 16.25
CA TYR A 79 -27.21 1.61 17.68
C TYR A 79 -26.23 2.71 18.08
N ASP A 80 -25.27 3.05 17.21
CA ASP A 80 -24.29 4.09 17.47
C ASP A 80 -24.93 5.48 17.57
N ARG A 81 -25.93 5.78 16.72
CA ARG A 81 -26.67 7.04 16.81
C ARG A 81 -27.53 7.12 18.07
N ILE A 82 -28.23 6.02 18.41
CA ILE A 82 -29.04 5.95 19.64
C ILE A 82 -28.15 6.08 20.89
N GLN A 83 -26.93 5.51 20.85
CA GLN A 83 -25.95 5.64 21.94
C GLN A 83 -25.50 7.09 22.13
N VAL A 84 -25.18 7.80 21.05
CA VAL A 84 -24.80 9.21 21.12
C VAL A 84 -25.96 10.06 21.62
N GLU A 85 -27.18 9.79 21.15
CA GLU A 85 -28.39 10.54 21.51
C GLU A 85 -28.82 10.35 22.98
N LEU A 86 -28.85 9.11 23.45
CA LEU A 86 -29.41 8.77 24.77
C LEU A 86 -28.35 8.59 25.86
N GLY A 87 -27.07 8.70 25.52
CA GLY A 87 -25.94 8.50 26.46
C GLY A 87 -25.88 7.10 27.10
N CYS A 88 -26.60 6.13 26.56
CA CYS A 88 -26.69 4.77 27.09
C CYS A 88 -25.65 3.84 26.47
N SER A 89 -25.24 2.81 27.22
CA SER A 89 -24.33 1.79 26.68
C SER A 89 -24.94 1.06 25.48
N LYS A 90 -24.09 0.70 24.50
CA LYS A 90 -24.50 -0.09 23.33
C LYS A 90 -25.17 -1.41 23.71
N SER A 91 -24.70 -2.04 24.78
CA SER A 91 -25.26 -3.28 25.33
C SER A 91 -26.70 -3.09 25.82
N SER A 92 -26.99 -1.99 26.54
CA SER A 92 -28.35 -1.69 27.00
C SER A 92 -29.29 -1.44 25.83
N ILE A 93 -28.86 -0.62 24.86
CA ILE A 93 -29.65 -0.34 23.65
C ILE A 93 -29.92 -1.61 22.87
N SER A 94 -28.90 -2.46 22.67
CA SER A 94 -29.05 -3.73 21.98
C SER A 94 -30.08 -4.64 22.65
N LEU A 95 -30.10 -4.72 23.99
CA LEU A 95 -31.09 -5.52 24.70
C LEU A 95 -32.52 -4.99 24.47
N TRP A 96 -32.68 -3.67 24.40
CA TRP A 96 -33.99 -3.03 24.26
C TRP A 96 -34.57 -3.06 22.85
N VAL A 97 -33.74 -3.13 21.81
CA VAL A 97 -34.20 -2.90 20.43
C VAL A 97 -33.79 -3.99 19.43
N ARG A 98 -33.16 -5.09 19.88
CA ARG A 98 -32.73 -6.20 19.01
C ARG A 98 -33.87 -6.93 18.30
N ASP A 99 -35.07 -6.87 18.87
CA ASP A 99 -36.31 -7.43 18.32
C ASP A 99 -36.91 -6.54 17.22
N LEU A 100 -36.49 -5.29 17.12
CA LEU A 100 -36.97 -4.33 16.13
C LEU A 100 -36.21 -4.43 14.80
N PRO A 101 -36.84 -4.08 13.67
CA PRO A 101 -36.23 -4.16 12.36
C PRO A 101 -34.90 -3.40 12.31
N ARG A 102 -33.97 -3.95 11.54
CA ARG A 102 -32.70 -3.30 11.27
C ARG A 102 -32.96 -2.13 10.29
N PRO A 103 -32.49 -0.92 10.59
CA PRO A 103 -32.57 0.19 9.67
C PRO A 103 -31.97 -0.18 8.33
N GLU A 104 -32.63 0.25 7.26
CA GLU A 104 -32.06 0.16 5.94
C GLU A 104 -30.72 0.90 5.92
N ARG A 105 -29.65 0.15 5.67
CA ARG A 105 -28.36 0.76 5.42
C ARG A 105 -28.40 1.32 4.01
N ARG A 106 -28.21 2.63 3.86
CA ARG A 106 -27.89 3.23 2.55
C ARG A 106 -26.75 2.42 1.94
N LYS A 107 -27.02 1.78 0.80
CA LYS A 107 -25.96 1.16 -0.01
C LYS A 107 -25.06 2.30 -0.47
N ARG A 108 -23.80 2.27 -0.03
CA ARG A 108 -22.81 3.25 -0.51
C ARG A 108 -22.71 3.13 -2.02
N THR A 109 -22.59 4.26 -2.68
CA THR A 109 -22.27 4.24 -4.11
C THR A 109 -20.86 3.69 -4.30
N ARG A 110 -20.56 3.19 -5.50
CA ARG A 110 -19.20 2.73 -5.86
C ARG A 110 -18.16 3.82 -5.63
N GLU A 111 -18.54 5.08 -5.87
CA GLU A 111 -17.69 6.26 -5.69
C GLU A 111 -17.37 6.52 -4.22
N GLU A 112 -18.37 6.47 -3.34
CA GLU A 112 -18.19 6.64 -1.89
C GLU A 112 -17.30 5.53 -1.30
N ALA A 113 -17.50 4.29 -1.74
CA ALA A 113 -16.66 3.16 -1.32
C ALA A 113 -15.21 3.31 -1.81
N SER A 114 -15.02 3.74 -3.06
CA SER A 114 -13.71 4.02 -3.65
C SER A 114 -12.97 5.16 -2.93
N ALA A 115 -13.67 6.24 -2.59
CA ALA A 115 -13.07 7.39 -1.89
C ALA A 115 -12.63 7.06 -0.46
N ILE A 116 -13.34 6.17 0.25
CA ILE A 116 -12.94 5.68 1.58
C ILE A 116 -11.73 4.75 1.45
N ALA A 117 -11.74 3.83 0.48
CA ALA A 117 -10.63 2.93 0.22
C ALA A 117 -9.34 3.71 -0.15
N LYS A 118 -9.45 4.72 -1.02
CA LYS A 118 -8.33 5.61 -1.38
C LYS A 118 -7.74 6.30 -0.15
N ARG A 119 -8.56 6.94 0.68
CA ARG A 119 -8.09 7.62 1.90
C ARG A 119 -7.41 6.69 2.90
N GLY A 120 -7.92 5.46 3.07
CA GLY A 120 -7.26 4.45 3.91
C GLY A 120 -5.93 3.98 3.31
N TRP A 121 -5.79 4.01 1.99
CA TRP A 121 -4.62 3.51 1.28
C TRP A 121 -3.57 4.58 1.00
N GLU A 122 -3.92 5.87 1.04
CA GLU A 122 -3.00 7.00 0.82
C GLU A 122 -1.77 6.96 1.73
N ALA A 123 -1.96 6.71 3.03
CA ALA A 123 -0.85 6.58 3.97
C ALA A 123 0.06 5.39 3.64
N THR A 124 -0.53 4.28 3.18
CA THR A 124 0.22 3.08 2.76
C THR A 124 0.99 3.35 1.46
N LEU A 125 0.36 4.03 0.49
CA LEU A 125 1.00 4.43 -0.76
C LEU A 125 2.16 5.38 -0.51
N ARG A 126 2.00 6.33 0.42
CA ARG A 126 3.06 7.27 0.79
C ARG A 126 4.27 6.54 1.39
N LEU A 127 4.05 5.65 2.35
CA LEU A 127 5.13 4.85 2.96
C LEU A 127 5.85 3.98 1.91
N ARG A 128 5.12 3.35 1.00
CA ARG A 128 5.70 2.56 -0.09
C ARG A 128 6.49 3.42 -1.07
N GLU A 129 6.01 4.62 -1.36
CA GLU A 129 6.72 5.56 -2.23
C GLU A 129 8.00 6.07 -1.56
N GLU A 130 7.95 6.40 -0.27
CA GLU A 130 9.13 6.77 0.52
C GLU A 130 10.17 5.65 0.55
N GLU A 131 9.74 4.40 0.79
CA GLU A 131 10.61 3.23 0.74
C GLU A 131 11.22 3.03 -0.67
N ARG A 132 10.40 3.15 -1.72
CA ARG A 132 10.86 3.06 -3.12
C ARG A 132 11.93 4.11 -3.42
N GLN A 133 11.71 5.36 -3.00
CA GLN A 133 12.68 6.44 -3.20
C GLN A 133 13.96 6.22 -2.39
N ARG A 134 13.83 5.75 -1.14
CA ARG A 134 14.99 5.44 -0.30
C ARG A 134 15.85 4.34 -0.92
N THR A 135 15.25 3.25 -1.37
CA THR A 135 15.98 2.15 -2.03
C THR A 135 16.72 2.64 -3.27
N LYS A 136 16.06 3.46 -4.10
CA LYS A 136 16.71 4.09 -5.26
C LYS A 136 17.90 4.96 -4.86
N GLN A 137 17.73 5.82 -3.86
CA GLN A 137 18.80 6.72 -3.39
C GLN A 137 20.00 5.95 -2.84
N VAL A 138 19.78 4.85 -2.11
CA VAL A 138 20.86 3.99 -1.63
C VAL A 138 21.61 3.39 -2.82
N ALA A 139 20.90 2.78 -3.77
CA ALA A 139 21.52 2.21 -4.97
C ALA A 139 22.29 3.25 -5.81
N THR A 140 21.77 4.48 -5.94
CA THR A 140 22.49 5.58 -6.61
C THR A 140 23.81 5.91 -5.92
N ARG A 141 23.84 5.88 -4.58
CA ARG A 141 25.06 6.18 -3.80
C ARG A 141 26.08 5.05 -3.84
N GLU A 142 25.66 3.81 -4.05
CA GLU A 142 26.58 2.66 -4.20
C GLU A 142 27.47 2.78 -5.46
N VAL A 143 26.94 3.38 -6.54
CA VAL A 143 27.72 3.63 -7.76
C VAL A 143 28.72 4.77 -7.58
N ALA A 144 28.37 5.81 -6.80
CA ALA A 144 29.19 6.98 -6.49
C ALA A 144 29.85 7.65 -7.71
N GLN A 145 31.09 7.26 -8.05
CA GLN A 145 31.85 7.74 -9.19
C GLN A 145 32.25 6.55 -10.06
N MET A 146 32.21 6.74 -11.38
CA MET A 146 32.66 5.74 -12.34
C MET A 146 33.98 6.18 -12.97
N THR A 147 34.91 5.24 -13.07
CA THR A 147 36.13 5.36 -13.86
C THR A 147 35.85 5.14 -15.35
N ASP A 148 36.75 5.61 -16.23
CA ASP A 148 36.65 5.36 -17.68
C ASP A 148 36.63 3.86 -18.01
N ARG A 149 37.33 3.04 -17.21
CA ARG A 149 37.31 1.57 -17.36
C ARG A 149 35.94 1.00 -17.04
N GLU A 150 35.30 1.42 -15.94
CA GLU A 150 33.96 0.94 -15.59
C GLU A 150 32.92 1.41 -16.62
N LEU A 151 33.01 2.66 -17.05
CA LEU A 151 32.15 3.20 -18.10
C LEU A 151 32.35 2.44 -19.43
N PHE A 152 33.60 2.11 -19.78
CA PHE A 152 33.90 1.28 -20.95
C PHE A 152 33.19 -0.08 -20.86
N LEU A 153 33.29 -0.79 -19.73
CA LEU A 153 32.69 -2.11 -19.54
C LEU A 153 31.15 -2.05 -19.56
N VAL A 154 30.56 -1.07 -18.87
CA VAL A 154 29.10 -0.86 -18.86
C VAL A 154 28.60 -0.55 -20.26
N GLY A 155 29.29 0.33 -21.01
CA GLY A 155 28.91 0.67 -22.37
C GLY A 155 29.05 -0.50 -23.35
N VAL A 156 30.07 -1.36 -23.20
CA VAL A 156 30.16 -2.61 -23.99
C VAL A 156 28.97 -3.52 -23.70
N GLY A 157 28.61 -3.73 -22.43
CA GLY A 157 27.44 -4.54 -22.07
C GLY A 157 26.13 -3.96 -22.58
N LEU A 158 25.95 -2.64 -22.44
CA LEU A 158 24.79 -1.91 -22.96
C LEU A 158 24.68 -2.02 -24.48
N TYR A 159 25.79 -1.82 -25.21
CA TYR A 159 25.81 -2.00 -26.66
C TYR A 159 25.52 -3.43 -27.07
N TRP A 160 26.02 -4.44 -26.34
CA TRP A 160 25.74 -5.83 -26.68
C TRP A 160 24.27 -6.23 -26.46
N ALA A 161 23.60 -5.57 -25.51
CA ALA A 161 22.18 -5.78 -25.23
C ALA A 161 21.26 -5.07 -26.24
N GLU A 162 21.50 -3.79 -26.51
CA GLU A 162 20.57 -2.90 -27.25
C GLU A 162 21.11 -2.45 -28.62
N GLY A 163 22.39 -2.65 -28.89
CA GLY A 163 23.05 -2.26 -30.13
C GLY A 163 22.76 -3.19 -31.31
N ALA A 164 22.98 -2.66 -32.51
CA ALA A 164 22.86 -3.42 -33.74
C ALA A 164 23.92 -4.51 -33.80
N LYS A 165 23.48 -5.75 -34.04
CA LYS A 165 24.36 -6.90 -34.24
C LYS A 165 24.58 -7.14 -35.72
N ASP A 166 25.83 -7.36 -36.06
CA ASP A 166 26.21 -7.77 -37.39
C ASP A 166 25.73 -9.19 -37.68
N LYS A 167 25.30 -9.44 -38.93
CA LYS A 167 24.76 -10.73 -39.33
C LYS A 167 25.69 -11.37 -40.34
N SER A 168 25.97 -12.67 -40.20
CA SER A 168 26.91 -13.38 -41.08
C SER A 168 26.59 -13.24 -42.57
N TYR A 169 25.30 -13.18 -42.91
CA TYR A 169 24.80 -13.02 -44.28
C TYR A 169 24.70 -11.56 -44.75
N SER A 170 25.00 -10.58 -43.90
CA SER A 170 24.97 -9.15 -44.21
C SER A 170 25.95 -8.40 -43.32
N ARG A 171 27.24 -8.70 -43.51
CA ARG A 171 28.37 -8.11 -42.80
C ARG A 171 28.45 -6.61 -43.12
N ARG A 172 28.04 -5.78 -42.17
CA ARG A 172 28.09 -4.30 -42.21
C ARG A 172 28.99 -3.72 -41.15
N GLU A 173 29.19 -4.44 -40.03
CA GLU A 173 30.10 -4.08 -38.94
C GLU A 173 29.96 -2.59 -38.55
N ARG A 174 28.73 -2.17 -38.31
CA ARG A 174 28.41 -0.77 -38.04
C ARG A 174 27.98 -0.61 -36.60
N LEU A 175 28.65 0.27 -35.88
CA LEU A 175 28.23 0.68 -34.55
C LEU A 175 26.96 1.53 -34.67
N GLN A 176 25.82 0.92 -34.38
CA GLN A 176 24.51 1.57 -34.36
C GLN A 176 23.78 1.19 -33.08
N PHE A 177 23.16 2.18 -32.46
CA PHE A 177 22.45 2.03 -31.19
C PHE A 177 21.11 2.74 -31.27
N ILE A 178 20.08 2.18 -30.65
CA ILE A 178 18.74 2.78 -30.62
C ILE A 178 18.15 2.61 -29.23
N ASN A 179 17.66 3.70 -28.63
CA ASN A 179 16.94 3.65 -27.36
C ASN A 179 15.95 4.80 -27.23
N SER A 180 14.93 4.65 -26.38
CA SER A 180 13.94 5.68 -26.06
C SER A 180 14.18 6.37 -24.72
N ASP A 181 15.09 5.86 -23.91
CA ASP A 181 15.43 6.39 -22.59
C ASP A 181 16.52 7.47 -22.70
N PRO A 182 16.26 8.72 -22.27
CA PRO A 182 17.25 9.81 -22.30
C PRO A 182 18.51 9.56 -21.47
N ASP A 183 18.41 8.86 -20.34
CA ASP A 183 19.56 8.58 -19.47
C ASP A 183 20.48 7.56 -20.13
N VAL A 184 19.88 6.54 -20.79
CA VAL A 184 20.63 5.56 -21.60
C VAL A 184 21.36 6.22 -22.76
N ILE A 185 20.70 7.15 -23.46
CA ILE A 185 21.32 7.91 -24.55
C ILE A 185 22.47 8.78 -24.04
N THR A 186 22.29 9.45 -22.90
CA THR A 186 23.33 10.27 -22.27
C THR A 186 24.55 9.43 -21.89
N LEU A 187 24.33 8.28 -21.27
CA LEU A 187 25.40 7.33 -20.94
C LEU A 187 26.12 6.81 -22.20
N TYR A 188 25.36 6.50 -23.25
CA TYR A 188 25.93 6.04 -24.52
C TYR A 188 26.80 7.12 -25.18
N MET A 189 26.39 8.39 -25.14
CA MET A 189 27.21 9.51 -25.64
C MET A 189 28.52 9.64 -24.86
N ARG A 190 28.48 9.58 -23.51
CA ARG A 190 29.68 9.56 -22.67
C ARG A 190 30.60 8.38 -22.97
N TRP A 191 30.02 7.21 -23.27
CA TRP A 191 30.79 6.04 -23.65
C TRP A 191 31.48 6.22 -25.01
N LEU A 192 30.84 6.87 -25.99
CA LEU A 192 31.49 7.21 -27.26
C LEU A 192 32.70 8.15 -27.06
N ASP A 193 32.62 9.07 -26.09
CA ASP A 193 33.76 9.93 -25.72
C ASP A 193 34.94 9.09 -25.19
N VAL A 194 34.69 8.11 -24.30
CA VAL A 194 35.70 7.17 -23.80
C VAL A 194 36.33 6.35 -24.92
N LEU A 195 35.56 6.01 -25.96
CA LEU A 195 36.07 5.33 -27.15
C LEU A 195 36.86 6.24 -28.10
N GLY A 196 36.93 7.54 -27.82
CA GLY A 196 37.60 8.53 -28.67
C GLY A 196 36.88 8.78 -30.00
N VAL A 197 35.56 8.61 -30.03
CA VAL A 197 34.76 8.86 -31.24
C VAL A 197 34.54 10.37 -31.39
N VAL A 198 35.11 10.94 -32.44
CA VAL A 198 34.93 12.37 -32.73
C VAL A 198 33.48 12.70 -33.14
N PRO A 199 32.91 13.85 -32.73
CA PRO A 199 31.51 14.21 -32.97
C PRO A 199 31.09 14.15 -34.44
N GLU A 200 31.98 14.49 -35.37
CA GLU A 200 31.72 14.53 -36.82
C GLU A 200 31.47 13.15 -37.41
N ARG A 201 31.81 12.07 -36.69
CA ARG A 201 31.51 10.70 -37.07
C ARG A 201 30.14 10.24 -36.58
N VAL A 202 29.50 10.97 -35.66
CA VAL A 202 28.23 10.59 -35.07
C VAL A 202 27.08 11.12 -35.92
N ARG A 203 26.08 10.29 -36.19
CA ARG A 203 24.86 10.65 -36.91
C ARG A 203 23.65 10.28 -36.07
N PHE A 204 22.70 11.21 -36.01
CA PHE A 204 21.46 11.08 -35.26
C PHE A 204 20.29 10.93 -36.21
N ARG A 205 19.31 10.12 -35.81
CA ARG A 205 18.04 9.99 -36.51
C ARG A 205 16.95 9.63 -35.51
N VAL A 206 15.81 10.31 -35.59
CA VAL A 206 14.64 9.93 -34.78
C VAL A 206 13.91 8.76 -35.45
N SER A 207 13.61 7.72 -34.68
CA SER A 207 12.68 6.66 -35.07
C SER A 207 11.39 6.81 -34.28
N ILE A 208 10.33 7.25 -34.95
CA ILE A 208 9.09 7.68 -34.31
C ILE A 208 7.88 7.19 -35.10
N HIS A 209 6.73 7.12 -34.43
CA HIS A 209 5.49 6.74 -35.07
C HIS A 209 4.94 7.91 -35.91
N GLU A 210 4.35 7.62 -37.06
CA GLU A 210 3.88 8.65 -38.01
C GLU A 210 2.81 9.59 -37.42
N SER A 211 2.09 9.14 -36.39
CA SER A 211 1.06 9.91 -35.69
C SER A 211 1.59 10.86 -34.62
N ALA A 212 2.91 10.90 -34.38
CA ALA A 212 3.52 11.71 -33.32
C ALA A 212 4.26 12.92 -33.89
N ASN A 213 4.51 13.92 -33.04
CA ASN A 213 5.17 15.16 -33.42
C ASN A 213 6.68 14.96 -33.61
N VAL A 214 7.11 14.87 -34.87
CA VAL A 214 8.51 14.67 -35.26
C VAL A 214 9.39 15.85 -34.84
N ALA A 215 8.95 17.09 -35.10
CA ALA A 215 9.75 18.28 -34.85
C ALA A 215 10.04 18.46 -33.35
N GLU A 216 9.05 18.19 -32.50
CA GLU A 216 9.21 18.26 -31.05
C GLU A 216 10.13 17.14 -30.52
N ALA A 217 10.06 15.95 -31.11
CA ALA A 217 10.97 14.85 -30.80
C ALA A 217 12.42 15.17 -31.21
N GLU A 218 12.64 15.68 -32.43
CA GLU A 218 13.96 16.10 -32.88
C GLU A 218 14.52 17.22 -32.00
N GLY A 219 13.72 18.23 -31.67
CA GLY A 219 14.13 19.30 -30.75
C GLY A 219 14.52 18.78 -29.36
N PHE A 220 13.75 17.84 -28.80
CA PHE A 220 14.08 17.20 -27.53
C PHE A 220 15.42 16.45 -27.59
N TRP A 221 15.60 15.59 -28.59
CA TRP A 221 16.81 14.78 -28.72
C TRP A 221 18.04 15.62 -29.06
N ALA A 222 17.89 16.64 -29.91
CA ALA A 222 18.94 17.58 -30.27
C ALA A 222 19.44 18.35 -29.05
N SER A 223 18.52 18.84 -28.21
CA SER A 223 18.85 19.46 -26.92
C SER A 223 19.59 18.50 -25.99
N LEU A 224 19.13 17.24 -25.88
CA LEU A 224 19.76 16.24 -25.02
C LEU A 224 21.20 15.92 -25.42
N VAL A 225 21.47 15.74 -26.72
CA VAL A 225 22.81 15.38 -27.22
C VAL A 225 23.68 16.58 -27.57
N GLY A 226 23.17 17.80 -27.38
CA GLY A 226 23.92 19.05 -27.56
C GLY A 226 24.24 19.39 -29.03
N VAL A 227 23.34 19.11 -29.96
CA VAL A 227 23.52 19.43 -31.39
C VAL A 227 22.34 20.22 -31.95
N ASP A 228 22.52 20.85 -33.10
CA ASP A 228 21.44 21.50 -33.84
C ASP A 228 20.52 20.46 -34.50
N THR A 229 19.21 20.74 -34.60
CA THR A 229 18.25 19.84 -35.26
C THR A 229 18.59 19.61 -36.73
N ALA A 230 19.25 20.56 -37.40
CA ALA A 230 19.73 20.39 -38.78
C ALA A 230 20.82 19.30 -38.92
N ALA A 231 21.44 18.86 -37.82
CA ALA A 231 22.38 17.75 -37.82
C ALA A 231 21.68 16.37 -37.88
N PHE A 232 20.36 16.31 -37.67
CA PHE A 232 19.60 15.07 -37.72
C PHE A 232 19.35 14.61 -39.16
N GLN A 233 19.41 13.31 -39.34
CA GLN A 233 19.00 12.67 -40.59
C GLN A 233 17.47 12.56 -40.65
N THR A 234 16.95 12.41 -41.87
CA THR A 234 15.52 12.17 -42.10
C THR A 234 14.97 11.08 -41.16
N PRO A 235 13.92 11.39 -40.40
CA PRO A 235 13.37 10.50 -39.39
C PRO A 235 12.80 9.23 -40.02
N THR A 236 12.85 8.14 -39.27
CA THR A 236 12.24 6.86 -39.66
C THR A 236 10.83 6.79 -39.08
N LEU A 237 9.83 6.91 -39.95
CA LEU A 237 8.42 6.84 -39.56
C LEU A 237 7.94 5.39 -39.51
N LYS A 238 7.50 4.97 -38.32
CA LYS A 238 6.82 3.69 -38.11
C LYS A 238 5.33 3.86 -38.38
N LYS A 239 4.80 3.08 -39.34
CA LYS A 239 3.39 3.08 -39.71
C LYS A 239 2.51 2.59 -38.56
N HIS A 240 1.29 3.10 -38.49
CA HIS A 240 0.30 2.65 -37.53
C HIS A 240 -0.14 1.21 -37.78
N ASN A 241 0.01 0.36 -36.75
CA ASN A 241 -0.61 -0.96 -36.73
C ASN A 241 -1.81 -0.94 -35.75
N PRO A 242 -3.06 -0.90 -36.25
CA PRO A 242 -4.25 -0.76 -35.41
C PRO A 242 -4.51 -1.97 -34.49
N LYS A 243 -3.79 -3.08 -34.66
CA LYS A 243 -3.91 -4.28 -33.81
C LYS A 243 -3.15 -4.18 -32.48
N THR A 244 -2.31 -3.17 -32.29
CA THR A 244 -1.52 -3.02 -31.06
C THR A 244 -2.17 -2.01 -30.11
N ASN A 245 -2.57 -2.45 -28.93
CA ASN A 245 -2.98 -1.57 -27.82
C ASN A 245 -1.76 -0.85 -27.24
N ARG A 246 -1.31 0.19 -27.94
CA ARG A 246 -0.17 1.02 -27.53
C ARG A 246 -0.59 1.92 -26.36
N LYS A 247 0.18 1.88 -25.27
CA LYS A 247 -0.03 2.72 -24.08
C LYS A 247 0.80 4.01 -24.07
N ASN A 248 1.86 4.07 -24.87
CA ASN A 248 2.77 5.22 -24.96
C ASN A 248 2.29 6.21 -26.03
N THR A 249 1.07 6.73 -25.91
CA THR A 249 0.47 7.70 -26.85
C THR A 249 0.35 9.10 -26.27
N SER A 250 0.96 9.34 -25.11
CA SER A 250 1.00 10.66 -24.47
C SER A 250 1.79 11.66 -25.31
N ASP A 251 1.49 12.95 -25.13
CA ASP A 251 2.20 14.08 -25.75
C ASP A 251 3.70 14.10 -25.39
N THR A 252 4.08 13.41 -24.31
CA THR A 252 5.46 13.24 -23.87
C THR A 252 6.24 12.18 -24.66
N TYR A 253 5.63 11.47 -25.61
CA TYR A 253 6.29 10.46 -26.41
C TYR A 253 7.24 11.09 -27.44
N ARG A 254 8.55 10.85 -27.28
CA ARG A 254 9.62 11.38 -28.15
C ARG A 254 10.20 10.39 -29.15
N GLY A 255 9.62 9.19 -29.27
CA GLY A 255 10.20 8.12 -30.08
C GLY A 255 11.50 7.56 -29.51
N CYS A 256 12.30 6.93 -30.37
CA CYS A 256 13.64 6.46 -30.05
C CYS A 256 14.68 7.27 -30.82
N LEU A 257 15.81 7.56 -30.19
CA LEU A 257 16.97 8.10 -30.88
C LEU A 257 17.82 6.96 -31.45
N VAL A 258 18.11 7.03 -32.74
CA VAL A 258 19.10 6.17 -33.40
C VAL A 258 20.40 6.93 -33.50
N ILE A 259 21.47 6.35 -32.95
CA ILE A 259 22.83 6.85 -33.05
C ILE A 259 23.61 5.91 -33.96
N SER A 260 24.33 6.46 -34.92
CA SER A 260 25.22 5.69 -35.79
C SER A 260 26.59 6.34 -35.87
N VAL A 261 27.64 5.53 -35.76
CA VAL A 261 29.01 5.99 -35.94
C VAL A 261 29.50 5.64 -37.33
N LEU A 262 29.98 6.64 -38.08
CA LEU A 262 30.57 6.48 -39.39
C LEU A 262 31.97 5.84 -39.30
N LYS A 263 32.33 5.08 -40.34
CA LYS A 263 33.61 4.37 -40.45
C LYS A 263 33.92 3.51 -39.20
N SER A 264 32.92 2.80 -38.68
CA SER A 264 32.96 2.16 -37.35
C SER A 264 33.26 0.66 -37.35
N ALA A 265 33.73 0.07 -38.45
CA ALA A 265 34.04 -1.36 -38.53
C ALA A 265 35.06 -1.81 -37.48
N ASP A 266 36.15 -1.06 -37.32
CA ASP A 266 37.15 -1.32 -36.28
C ASP A 266 36.54 -1.25 -34.87
N LEU A 267 35.79 -0.19 -34.58
CA LEU A 267 35.12 -0.03 -33.28
C LEU A 267 34.15 -1.16 -33.01
N TYR A 268 33.33 -1.56 -33.99
CA TYR A 268 32.40 -2.67 -33.87
C TYR A 268 33.13 -3.97 -33.49
N ARG A 269 34.20 -4.33 -34.20
CA ARG A 269 35.00 -5.54 -33.91
C ARG A 269 35.66 -5.47 -32.54
N ARG A 270 36.15 -4.29 -32.14
CA ARG A 270 36.69 -4.06 -30.80
C ARG A 270 35.62 -4.26 -29.72
N MET A 271 34.37 -3.86 -29.96
CA MET A 271 33.27 -4.08 -29.02
C MET A 271 32.90 -5.55 -28.90
N GLU A 272 32.84 -6.26 -30.03
CA GLU A 272 32.63 -7.70 -30.05
C GLU A 272 33.73 -8.44 -29.28
N GLY A 273 35.00 -8.12 -29.55
CA GLY A 273 36.13 -8.68 -28.81
C GLY A 273 36.12 -8.34 -27.31
N ALA A 274 35.79 -7.09 -26.96
CA ALA A 274 35.67 -6.65 -25.58
C ALA A 274 34.57 -7.41 -24.83
N TRP A 275 33.41 -7.65 -25.47
CA TRP A 275 32.33 -8.45 -24.89
C TRP A 275 32.80 -9.89 -24.59
N TYR A 276 33.51 -10.53 -25.52
CA TYR A 276 34.09 -11.85 -25.26
C TYR A 276 35.09 -11.83 -24.10
N GLY A 277 35.91 -10.78 -24.00
CA GLY A 277 36.79 -10.56 -22.86
C GLY A 277 36.06 -10.45 -21.52
N ILE A 278 34.95 -9.71 -21.48
CA ILE A 278 34.10 -9.57 -20.27
C ILE A 278 33.53 -10.94 -19.86
N VAL A 279 32.95 -11.67 -20.80
CA VAL A 279 32.38 -13.01 -20.53
C VAL A 279 33.44 -13.98 -20.03
N GLY A 280 34.62 -13.98 -20.67
CA GLY A 280 35.75 -14.80 -20.26
C GLY A 280 36.25 -14.48 -18.86
N ALA A 281 36.42 -13.19 -18.54
CA ALA A 281 36.87 -12.74 -17.23
C ALA A 281 35.87 -13.08 -16.11
N ALA A 282 34.56 -12.91 -16.36
CA ALA A 282 33.51 -13.26 -15.42
C ALA A 282 33.46 -14.78 -15.15
N SER A 283 33.58 -15.60 -16.20
CA SER A 283 33.54 -17.05 -16.08
C SER A 283 34.80 -17.64 -15.41
N ALA A 284 35.97 -17.02 -15.62
CA ALA A 284 37.21 -17.44 -14.98
C ALA A 284 37.23 -17.17 -13.48
N ALA A 285 36.67 -16.04 -13.04
CA ALA A 285 36.49 -15.73 -11.62
C ALA A 285 35.54 -16.73 -10.93
N ASP A 286 34.52 -17.21 -11.64
CA ASP A 286 33.60 -18.25 -11.14
C ASP A 286 34.29 -19.61 -10.94
N LEU A 287 35.32 -19.94 -11.72
CA LEU A 287 36.08 -21.19 -11.55
C LEU A 287 37.01 -21.13 -10.33
N ALA A 288 37.65 -19.98 -10.07
CA ALA A 288 38.52 -19.78 -8.91
C ALA A 288 37.75 -19.78 -7.57
N ASN A 289 36.50 -19.32 -7.56
CA ASN A 289 35.65 -19.31 -6.36
C ASN A 289 34.96 -20.67 -6.08
N ARG A 290 35.11 -21.67 -6.96
CA ARG A 290 34.54 -23.01 -6.82
C ARG A 290 35.58 -24.10 -6.53
N ALA A 291 36.87 -23.78 -6.59
CA ALA A 291 37.98 -24.67 -6.24
C ALA A 291 38.38 -24.49 -4.78
#